data_AF-A0A2D4FT00-F1
#
_entry.id   AF-A0A2D4FT00-F1
#
_cell.length_a   1.000
_cell.length_b   1.000
_cell.length_c   1.000
_cell.angle_alpha   90.00
_cell.angle_beta   90.00
_cell.angle_gamma   90.00
#
_symmetry.space_group_name_H-M   'P 1'
#
loop_
_entity.id
_entity.type
_entity.pdbx_description
1 polymer ?
#
loop_
_entity_poly.entity_id
_entity_poly.type
_entity_poly.pdbx_seq_one_letter_code
_entity_poly.pdbx_strand_id
1 'polypeptide(L)'
;KSLLLDKRATSTGDAEMSLVLRPWALEDGEGYTFTLYITDLATGEEGYASIDLFPNQPPFGGSCQLSPASPVQALATKIHFECAGWRDSVGEDPPLVYILMASRCRPGHCDEFLVYKGSHPTHAAFLPPGFQEHGSLVSVSVLVQDQLGATVVAIHRSMVITLPRMPEGFH
;
A
#
# COMPACT_ATOMS: atom_id res chain seq x y z
N LYS A 1 11.87 20.86 8.39
CA LYS A 1 11.42 22.16 7.80
C LYS A 1 10.14 22.55 8.54
N SER A 2 9.90 23.83 8.87
CA SER A 2 8.72 24.23 9.64
C SER A 2 7.55 24.63 8.72
N LEU A 3 6.35 24.12 9.00
CA LEU A 3 5.11 24.58 8.35
C LEU A 3 4.79 26.00 8.83
N LEU A 4 4.61 26.94 7.91
CA LEU A 4 4.16 28.29 8.23
C LEU A 4 2.63 28.30 8.40
N LEU A 5 2.13 28.71 9.57
CA LEU A 5 0.70 28.78 9.87
C LEU A 5 0.07 30.08 9.33
N ASP A 6 0.04 30.23 8.01
CA ASP A 6 -0.53 31.40 7.34
C ASP A 6 -1.96 31.15 6.79
N LYS A 7 -2.49 32.12 6.05
CA LYS A 7 -3.83 32.03 5.42
C LYS A 7 -3.92 30.95 4.33
N ARG A 8 -2.79 30.43 3.83
CA ARG A 8 -2.75 29.33 2.85
C ARG A 8 -2.79 27.98 3.54
N ALA A 9 -2.12 27.84 4.68
CA ALA A 9 -2.08 26.59 5.44
C ALA A 9 -3.27 26.42 6.39
N THR A 10 -3.86 27.51 6.89
CA THR A 10 -4.88 27.48 7.94
C THR A 10 -6.14 28.26 7.56
N SER A 11 -7.28 27.92 8.16
CA SER A 11 -8.52 28.72 8.08
C SER A 11 -8.77 29.58 9.32
N THR A 12 -8.11 29.28 10.44
CA THR A 12 -8.25 30.01 11.72
C THR A 12 -7.06 30.89 12.07
N GLY A 13 -5.95 30.80 11.33
CA GLY A 13 -4.70 31.47 11.71
C GLY A 13 -3.90 30.70 12.75
N ASP A 14 -2.97 31.38 13.41
CA ASP A 14 -1.97 30.82 14.33
C ASP A 14 -2.17 31.23 15.81
N ALA A 15 -3.02 32.23 16.07
CA ALA A 15 -3.25 32.78 17.41
C ALA A 15 -4.59 32.38 18.06
N GLU A 16 -5.44 31.64 17.33
CA GLU A 16 -6.75 31.23 17.83
C GLU A 16 -6.69 29.94 18.65
N MET A 17 -7.65 29.74 19.56
CA MET A 17 -7.76 28.54 20.40
C MET A 17 -7.95 27.23 19.61
N SER A 18 -8.30 27.33 18.33
CA SER A 18 -8.47 26.19 17.43
C SER A 18 -7.63 26.39 16.19
N LEU A 19 -6.75 25.43 15.90
CA LEU A 19 -5.98 25.38 14.66
C LEU A 19 -6.68 24.46 13.66
N VAL A 20 -7.17 25.03 12.55
CA VAL A 20 -7.79 24.26 11.47
C VAL A 20 -6.92 24.36 10.23
N LEU A 21 -6.30 23.23 9.88
CA LEU A 21 -5.47 23.11 8.69
C LEU A 21 -6.33 22.94 7.44
N ARG A 22 -5.92 23.57 6.35
CA ARG A 22 -6.53 23.37 5.04
C ARG A 22 -6.06 22.05 4.42
N PRO A 23 -6.84 21.47 3.48
CA PRO A 23 -6.39 20.32 2.72
C PRO A 23 -5.01 20.60 2.09
N TRP A 24 -4.14 19.60 2.12
CA TRP A 24 -2.78 19.65 1.53
C TRP A 24 -1.82 20.63 2.22
N ALA A 25 -2.13 21.12 3.42
CA ALA A 25 -1.20 21.94 4.20
C ALA A 25 -0.01 21.17 4.75
N LEU A 26 -0.16 19.86 4.97
CA LEU A 26 0.91 18.95 5.41
C LEU A 26 1.60 18.34 4.19
N GLU A 27 2.92 18.29 4.22
CA GLU A 27 3.74 17.56 3.23
C GLU A 27 3.60 16.05 3.51
N ASP A 28 3.41 15.28 2.45
CA ASP A 28 3.25 13.82 2.54
C ASP A 28 4.54 13.17 3.07
N GLY A 29 4.39 12.17 3.94
CA GLY A 29 5.52 11.45 4.55
C GLY A 29 6.27 12.20 5.66
N GLU A 30 5.89 13.43 6.00
CA GLU A 30 6.54 14.21 7.06
C GLU A 30 5.74 14.17 8.37
N GLY A 31 6.44 14.11 9.50
CA GLY A 31 5.86 14.23 10.84
C GLY A 31 5.84 15.69 11.32
N TYR A 32 4.79 16.06 12.05
CA TYR A 32 4.60 17.43 12.54
C TYR A 32 4.33 17.45 14.04
N THR A 33 5.06 18.29 14.76
CA THR A 33 4.75 18.63 16.15
C THR A 33 4.07 19.99 16.17
N PHE A 34 2.80 20.03 16.60
CA PHE A 34 2.08 21.27 16.84
C PHE A 34 2.19 21.62 18.33
N THR A 35 2.62 22.84 18.63
CA THR A 35 2.74 23.33 20.01
C THR A 35 1.89 24.58 20.19
N LEU A 36 1.01 24.55 21.18
CA LEU A 36 0.24 25.68 21.63
C LEU A 36 0.98 26.32 22.81
N TYR A 37 1.30 27.60 22.68
CA TYR A 37 1.82 28.42 23.78
C TYR A 37 0.70 29.31 24.30
N ILE A 38 0.58 29.42 25.62
CA ILE A 38 -0.40 30.26 26.31
C ILE A 38 0.36 31.15 27.29
N THR A 39 0.05 32.44 27.30
CA THR A 39 0.58 33.39 28.27
C THR A 39 -0.57 33.92 29.13
N ASP A 40 -0.45 33.79 30.45
CA ASP A 40 -1.35 34.46 31.39
C ASP A 40 -1.01 35.95 31.42
N LEU A 41 -1.93 36.79 30.96
CA LEU A 41 -1.73 38.23 30.89
C LEU A 41 -1.69 38.92 32.26
N ALA A 42 -2.21 38.28 33.32
CA ALA A 42 -2.24 38.85 34.66
C ALA A 42 -0.94 38.60 35.43
N THR A 43 -0.35 37.42 35.26
CA THR A 43 0.88 36.99 35.98
C THR A 43 2.12 37.05 35.10
N GLY A 44 1.96 37.05 33.77
CA GLY A 44 3.05 36.92 32.80
C GLY A 44 3.58 35.48 32.67
N GLU A 45 2.95 34.51 33.32
CA GLU A 45 3.39 33.11 33.24
C GLU A 45 3.06 32.49 31.88
N GLU A 46 3.96 31.63 31.39
CA GLU A 46 3.80 30.90 30.13
C GLU A 46 3.59 29.41 30.38
N GLY A 47 2.71 28.81 29.60
CA GLY A 47 2.48 27.38 29.54
C GLY A 47 2.45 26.89 28.10
N TYR A 48 2.68 25.59 27.90
CA TYR A 48 2.57 25.00 26.57
C TYR A 48 1.99 23.59 26.60
N ALA A 49 1.44 23.18 25.46
CA ALA A 49 1.03 21.81 25.19
C ALA A 49 1.39 21.45 23.75
N SER A 50 1.79 20.21 23.53
CA SER A 50 2.20 19.74 22.21
C SER A 50 1.47 18.46 21.80
N ILE A 51 1.30 18.28 20.50
CA ILE A 51 0.82 17.04 19.87
C ILE A 51 1.72 16.70 18.69
N ASP A 52 2.07 15.42 18.59
CA ASP A 52 2.81 14.88 17.45
C ASP A 52 1.85 14.18 16.49
N LEU A 53 1.91 14.55 15.22
CA LEU A 53 1.20 13.92 14.12
C LEU A 53 2.23 13.25 13.21
N PHE A 54 2.23 11.92 13.20
CA PHE A 54 3.10 11.15 12.32
C PHE A 54 2.34 10.67 11.09
N PRO A 55 2.99 10.62 9.92
CA PRO A 55 2.40 10.03 8.73
C PRO A 55 2.19 8.53 8.97
N ASN A 56 1.12 7.98 8.40
CA ASN A 56 0.89 6.55 8.46
C ASN A 56 1.95 5.84 7.59
N GLN A 57 2.76 4.98 8.21
CA GLN A 57 3.81 4.24 7.52
C GLN A 57 3.27 2.88 7.07
N PRO A 58 3.63 2.39 5.87
CA PRO A 58 3.19 1.08 5.44
C PRO A 58 3.79 -0.04 6.29
N PRO A 59 3.19 -1.24 6.28
CA PRO A 59 3.77 -2.41 6.93
C PRO A 59 5.21 -2.68 6.50
N PHE A 60 6.04 -3.21 7.40
CA PHE A 60 7.47 -3.40 7.16
C PHE A 60 8.03 -4.70 7.76
N GLY A 61 9.23 -5.08 7.31
CA GLY A 61 10.02 -6.18 7.86
C GLY A 61 9.58 -7.60 7.48
N GLY A 62 8.42 -7.74 6.83
CA GLY A 62 7.93 -9.03 6.35
C GLY A 62 8.45 -9.39 4.96
N SER A 63 8.06 -10.58 4.51
CA SER A 63 8.36 -11.05 3.16
C SER A 63 7.18 -11.85 2.60
N CYS A 64 7.10 -11.93 1.29
CA CYS A 64 6.16 -12.79 0.59
C CYS A 64 6.90 -13.64 -0.46
N GLN A 65 6.39 -14.84 -0.71
CA GLN A 65 6.88 -15.74 -1.74
C GLN A 65 5.75 -16.10 -2.71
N LEU A 66 6.13 -16.39 -3.96
CA LEU A 66 5.22 -16.87 -5.00
C LEU A 66 5.68 -18.25 -5.48
N SER A 67 4.74 -19.18 -5.61
CA SER A 67 4.97 -20.52 -6.14
C SER A 67 3.81 -21.00 -7.03
N PRO A 68 4.04 -21.89 -8.01
CA PRO A 68 5.36 -22.30 -8.50
C PRO A 68 6.06 -21.18 -9.28
N ALA A 69 7.35 -21.40 -9.61
CA ALA A 69 8.08 -20.48 -10.47
C ALA A 69 7.55 -20.50 -11.91
N SER A 70 7.79 -19.41 -12.65
CA SER A 70 7.52 -19.32 -14.09
C SER A 70 8.36 -20.35 -14.88
N PRO A 71 7.85 -20.92 -15.99
CA PRO A 71 6.55 -20.67 -16.62
C PRO A 71 5.40 -21.50 -16.03
N VAL A 72 4.17 -21.03 -16.17
CA VAL A 72 2.94 -21.71 -15.73
C VAL A 72 1.86 -21.73 -16.81
N GLN A 73 0.93 -22.67 -16.71
CA GLN A 73 -0.22 -22.77 -17.60
C GLN A 73 -1.49 -22.23 -16.93
N ALA A 74 -2.14 -21.26 -17.58
CA ALA A 74 -3.42 -20.71 -17.14
C ALA A 74 -4.46 -21.82 -16.98
N LEU A 75 -5.37 -21.70 -16.01
CA LEU A 75 -6.43 -22.67 -15.68
C LEU A 75 -5.96 -24.08 -15.26
N ALA A 76 -4.68 -24.43 -15.43
CA ALA A 76 -4.11 -25.71 -15.03
C ALA A 76 -3.28 -25.59 -13.74
N THR A 77 -2.55 -24.48 -13.58
CA THR A 77 -1.68 -24.25 -12.41
C THR A 77 -2.16 -23.03 -11.63
N LYS A 78 -2.43 -23.22 -10.32
CA LYS A 78 -2.67 -22.09 -9.41
C LYS A 78 -1.35 -21.49 -8.98
N ILE A 79 -1.29 -20.16 -8.94
CA ILE A 79 -0.23 -19.43 -8.25
C ILE A 79 -0.64 -19.28 -6.80
N HIS A 80 0.26 -19.66 -5.91
CA HIS A 80 0.16 -19.50 -4.47
C HIS A 80 1.07 -18.35 -4.03
N PHE A 81 0.56 -17.50 -3.14
CA PHE A 81 1.40 -16.64 -2.34
C PHE A 81 1.30 -17.02 -0.86
N GLU A 82 2.41 -16.79 -0.16
CA GLU A 82 2.52 -16.89 1.29
C GLU A 82 3.36 -15.72 1.80
N CYS A 83 2.88 -15.08 2.86
CA CYS A 83 3.53 -13.94 3.48
C CYS A 83 3.73 -14.18 4.98
N ALA A 84 4.83 -13.68 5.53
CA ALA A 84 5.13 -13.81 6.95
C ALA A 84 6.02 -12.67 7.47
N GLY A 85 5.99 -12.45 8.79
CA GLY A 85 6.90 -11.53 9.49
C GLY A 85 6.59 -10.04 9.31
N TRP A 86 5.41 -9.69 8.80
CA TRP A 86 4.98 -8.30 8.65
C TRP A 86 4.69 -7.67 10.01
N ARG A 87 5.12 -6.42 10.17
CA ARG A 87 4.89 -5.58 11.35
C ARG A 87 4.34 -4.22 10.92
N ASP A 88 3.75 -3.52 11.87
CA ASP A 88 3.29 -2.15 11.72
C ASP A 88 3.75 -1.34 12.95
N SER A 89 3.82 -0.04 12.79
CA SER A 89 4.06 0.94 13.85
C SER A 89 3.01 0.90 14.97
N VAL A 90 1.80 0.40 14.68
CA VAL A 90 0.67 0.36 15.61
C VAL A 90 0.41 -1.07 16.12
N GLY A 91 1.31 -1.57 16.99
CA GLY A 91 1.10 -2.81 17.75
C GLY A 91 1.85 -4.05 17.25
N GLU A 92 1.81 -5.13 18.05
CA GLU A 92 2.58 -6.35 17.80
C GLU A 92 1.94 -7.30 16.76
N ASP A 93 0.62 -7.25 16.58
CA ASP A 93 -0.12 -8.08 15.61
C ASP A 93 -1.15 -7.20 14.86
N PRO A 94 -0.69 -6.38 13.90
CA PRO A 94 -1.57 -5.47 13.20
C PRO A 94 -2.55 -6.25 12.29
N PRO A 95 -3.82 -5.85 12.21
CA PRO A 95 -4.75 -6.42 11.25
C PRO A 95 -4.35 -6.00 9.83
N LEU A 96 -3.69 -6.90 9.10
CA LEU A 96 -3.21 -6.66 7.73
C LEU A 96 -4.17 -7.17 6.66
N VAL A 97 -4.13 -6.52 5.50
CA VAL A 97 -4.84 -6.92 4.28
C VAL A 97 -3.81 -7.27 3.22
N TYR A 98 -3.89 -8.50 2.72
CA TYR A 98 -3.06 -9.02 1.64
C TYR A 98 -3.80 -8.90 0.32
N ILE A 99 -3.11 -8.39 -0.69
CA ILE A 99 -3.68 -8.10 -2.00
C ILE A 99 -2.84 -8.79 -3.08
N LEU A 100 -3.44 -9.68 -3.86
CA LEU A 100 -2.82 -10.25 -5.07
C LEU A 100 -3.32 -9.51 -6.29
N MET A 101 -2.40 -8.92 -7.05
CA MET A 101 -2.68 -8.29 -8.33
C MET A 101 -1.94 -9.02 -9.45
N ALA A 102 -2.57 -9.03 -10.62
CA ALA A 102 -1.93 -9.43 -11.86
C ALA A 102 -2.18 -8.35 -12.91
N SER A 103 -1.19 -8.06 -13.75
CA SER A 103 -1.35 -7.21 -14.91
C SER A 103 -0.66 -7.79 -16.13
N ARG A 104 -1.28 -7.62 -17.30
CA ARG A 104 -0.70 -8.02 -18.59
C ARG A 104 -0.86 -6.86 -19.56
N CYS A 105 0.21 -6.57 -20.29
CA CYS A 105 0.26 -5.43 -21.18
C CYS A 105 0.52 -5.87 -22.61
N ARG A 106 -0.09 -5.13 -23.54
CA ARG A 106 0.19 -5.15 -24.98
C ARG A 106 0.37 -3.69 -25.44
N PRO A 107 0.87 -3.44 -26.66
CA PRO A 107 1.04 -2.08 -27.15
C PRO A 107 -0.26 -1.26 -27.00
N GLY A 108 -0.17 -0.15 -26.25
CA GLY A 108 -1.27 0.78 -26.03
C GLY A 108 -2.35 0.35 -25.03
N HIS A 109 -2.23 -0.81 -24.35
CA HIS A 109 -3.26 -1.28 -23.41
C HIS A 109 -2.73 -2.26 -22.35
N CYS A 110 -3.15 -2.11 -21.10
CA CYS A 110 -2.89 -3.07 -20.02
C CYS A 110 -4.20 -3.51 -19.36
N ASP A 111 -4.34 -4.82 -19.11
CA ASP A 111 -5.39 -5.35 -18.25
C ASP A 111 -4.82 -5.48 -16.83
N GLU A 112 -5.55 -4.99 -15.82
CA GLU A 112 -5.24 -5.16 -14.40
C GLU A 112 -6.33 -5.98 -13.70
N PHE A 113 -5.90 -6.88 -12.81
CA PHE A 113 -6.77 -7.81 -12.11
C PHE A 113 -6.49 -7.75 -10.61
N LEU A 114 -7.52 -7.42 -9.82
CA LEU A 114 -7.54 -7.67 -8.38
C LEU A 114 -7.96 -9.12 -8.14
N VAL A 115 -6.99 -10.00 -7.93
CA VAL A 115 -7.22 -11.44 -7.84
C VAL A 115 -7.63 -11.85 -6.42
N TYR A 116 -7.03 -11.23 -5.41
CA TYR A 116 -7.35 -11.47 -4.01
C TYR A 116 -7.22 -10.18 -3.21
N LYS A 117 -8.12 -9.99 -2.25
CA LYS A 117 -8.00 -9.00 -1.18
C LYS A 117 -8.63 -9.59 0.09
N GLY A 118 -7.84 -9.79 1.14
CA GLY A 118 -8.33 -10.36 2.39
C GLY A 118 -7.27 -10.44 3.48
N SER A 119 -7.66 -10.94 4.65
CA SER A 119 -6.79 -11.00 5.84
C SER A 119 -5.91 -12.25 5.93
N HIS A 120 -6.11 -13.24 5.05
CA HIS A 120 -5.27 -14.43 5.08
C HIS A 120 -3.92 -14.15 4.40
N PRO A 121 -2.79 -14.43 5.07
CA PRO A 121 -1.44 -14.21 4.53
C PRO A 121 -1.08 -15.22 3.42
N THR A 122 -1.99 -16.13 3.10
CA THR A 122 -1.81 -17.21 2.13
C THR A 122 -3.03 -17.33 1.25
N HIS A 123 -2.85 -17.39 -0.07
CA HIS A 123 -3.95 -17.67 -1.00
C HIS A 123 -3.43 -18.33 -2.28
N ALA A 124 -4.29 -19.06 -2.99
CA ALA A 124 -3.96 -19.67 -4.27
C ALA A 124 -5.05 -19.43 -5.31
N ALA A 125 -4.68 -18.91 -6.48
CA ALA A 125 -5.61 -18.54 -7.54
C ALA A 125 -5.05 -18.87 -8.93
N PHE A 126 -5.95 -19.04 -9.90
CA PHE A 126 -5.56 -19.06 -11.31
C PHE A 126 -5.37 -17.63 -11.79
N LEU A 127 -4.31 -17.40 -12.56
CA LEU A 127 -4.04 -16.11 -13.18
C LEU A 127 -4.36 -16.15 -14.68
N PRO A 128 -4.77 -15.02 -15.28
CA PRO A 128 -5.03 -14.95 -16.70
C PRO A 128 -3.73 -15.17 -17.50
N PRO A 129 -3.81 -15.75 -18.70
CA PRO A 129 -2.65 -15.87 -19.57
C PRO A 129 -2.17 -14.49 -20.04
N GLY A 130 -0.87 -14.34 -20.24
CA GLY A 130 -0.31 -13.15 -20.87
C GLY A 130 -0.58 -13.15 -22.39
N PHE A 131 -0.49 -11.97 -23.01
CA PHE A 131 -0.65 -11.85 -24.46
C PHE A 131 0.50 -12.53 -25.20
N GLN A 132 0.18 -13.38 -26.18
CA GLN A 132 1.18 -14.15 -26.95
C GLN A 132 2.17 -13.24 -27.69
N GLU A 133 1.67 -12.13 -28.25
CA GLU A 133 2.46 -11.08 -28.91
C GLU A 133 3.51 -10.41 -28.00
N HIS A 134 3.41 -10.61 -26.69
CA HIS A 134 4.34 -10.10 -25.69
C HIS A 134 4.94 -11.22 -24.82
N GLY A 135 5.15 -12.40 -25.40
CA GLY A 135 5.82 -13.52 -24.74
C GLY A 135 5.05 -14.12 -23.56
N SER A 136 3.73 -13.91 -23.51
CA SER A 136 2.85 -14.37 -22.43
C SER A 136 3.24 -13.86 -21.04
N LEU A 137 3.85 -12.69 -20.96
CA LEU A 137 4.24 -12.08 -19.69
C LEU A 137 3.04 -11.53 -18.92
N VAL A 138 3.04 -11.79 -17.62
CA VAL A 138 2.11 -11.28 -16.63
C VAL A 138 2.93 -10.77 -15.45
N SER A 139 2.77 -9.50 -15.09
CA SER A 139 3.32 -8.96 -13.85
C SER A 139 2.40 -9.36 -12.70
N VAL A 140 2.97 -10.00 -11.67
CA VAL A 140 2.27 -10.48 -10.50
C VAL A 140 2.84 -9.79 -9.27
N SER A 141 1.98 -9.13 -8.51
CA SER A 141 2.38 -8.48 -7.26
C SER A 141 1.53 -8.93 -6.09
N VAL A 142 2.18 -9.07 -4.93
CA VAL A 142 1.48 -9.16 -3.65
C VAL A 142 1.79 -7.88 -2.89
N LEU A 143 0.74 -7.20 -2.44
CA LEU A 143 0.81 -6.02 -1.61
C LEU A 143 0.31 -6.35 -0.21
N VAL A 144 0.84 -5.64 0.78
CA VAL A 144 0.41 -5.73 2.17
C VAL A 144 0.00 -4.34 2.61
N GLN A 145 -1.22 -4.24 3.13
CA GLN A 145 -1.89 -3.00 3.50
C GLN A 145 -2.27 -3.04 4.97
N ASP A 146 -2.09 -1.93 5.68
CA ASP A 146 -2.58 -1.76 7.06
C ASP A 146 -4.07 -1.31 7.10
N GLN A 147 -4.61 -1.18 8.30
CA GLN A 147 -6.00 -0.75 8.53
C GLN A 147 -6.31 0.71 8.16
N LEU A 148 -5.28 1.56 8.05
CA LEU A 148 -5.40 2.97 7.67
C LEU A 148 -5.14 3.20 6.18
N GLY A 149 -4.79 2.14 5.45
CA GLY A 149 -4.65 2.10 4.01
C GLY A 149 -3.21 2.23 3.49
N ALA A 150 -2.19 2.44 4.33
CA ALA A 150 -0.82 2.47 3.81
C ALA A 150 -0.39 1.07 3.36
N THR A 151 0.28 1.03 2.22
CA THR A 151 0.47 -0.19 1.44
C THR A 151 1.91 -0.29 0.96
N VAL A 152 2.48 -1.49 1.02
CA VAL A 152 3.79 -1.82 0.46
C VAL A 152 3.66 -2.93 -0.58
N VAL A 153 4.49 -2.87 -1.63
CA VAL A 153 4.66 -3.98 -2.57
C VAL A 153 5.62 -4.99 -1.96
N ALA A 154 5.08 -6.09 -1.46
CA ALA A 154 5.85 -7.15 -0.81
C ALA A 154 6.63 -8.02 -1.80
N ILE A 155 6.05 -8.27 -2.97
CA ILE A 155 6.72 -8.96 -4.07
C ILE A 155 6.16 -8.44 -5.40
N HIS A 156 7.03 -8.33 -6.40
CA HIS A 156 6.69 -8.00 -7.77
C HIS A 156 7.52 -8.89 -8.70
N ARG A 157 6.86 -9.76 -9.48
CA ARG A 157 7.53 -10.70 -10.38
C ARG A 157 6.84 -10.76 -11.73
N SER A 158 7.63 -10.79 -12.79
CA SER A 158 7.14 -11.12 -14.13
C SER A 158 7.10 -12.65 -14.30
N MET A 159 5.97 -13.18 -14.75
CA MET A 159 5.74 -14.61 -14.97
C MET A 159 5.25 -14.87 -16.38
N VAL A 160 5.76 -15.93 -17.02
CA VAL A 160 5.24 -16.42 -18.29
C VAL A 160 4.04 -17.32 -18.00
N ILE A 161 2.84 -16.88 -18.39
CA ILE A 161 1.57 -17.61 -18.19
C ILE A 161 0.93 -17.90 -19.55
N THR A 162 1.05 -19.14 -20.02
CA THR A 162 0.53 -19.54 -21.34
C THR A 162 -0.86 -20.14 -21.25
N LEU A 163 -1.60 -20.14 -22.36
CA LEU A 163 -2.82 -20.94 -22.47
C LEU A 163 -2.52 -22.45 -22.34
N PRO A 164 -3.49 -23.27 -21.86
CA PRO A 164 -3.37 -24.72 -21.92
C PRO A 164 -3.15 -25.21 -23.36
N ARG A 165 -2.36 -26.28 -23.51
CA ARG A 165 -2.28 -27.00 -24.79
C ARG A 165 -3.47 -27.95 -24.89
N MET A 166 -4.08 -28.04 -26.07
CA MET A 166 -5.10 -29.04 -26.35
C MET A 166 -4.44 -30.43 -26.33
N PRO A 167 -5.02 -31.44 -25.67
CA PRO A 167 -4.52 -32.81 -25.74
C PRO A 167 -4.51 -33.32 -27.19
N GLU A 168 -3.48 -34.07 -27.58
CA GLU A 168 -3.42 -34.69 -28.90
C GLU A 168 -4.62 -35.64 -29.10
N GLY A 169 -5.28 -35.55 -30.26
CA GLY A 169 -6.38 -36.45 -30.65
C GLY A 169 -7.80 -35.89 -30.51
N PHE A 170 -7.97 -34.65 -30.08
CA PHE A 170 -9.25 -33.93 -30.16
C PHE A 170 -9.16 -32.84 -31.23
N HIS A 171 -9.83 -33.07 -32.37
CA HIS A 171 -10.02 -32.12 -33.47
C HIS A 171 -11.40 -31.48 -33.40
#